data_AF-A0A4R7K607-F1
#
_entry.id   AF-A0A4R7K607-F1
#
_cell.length_a   1.000
_cell.length_b   1.000
_cell.length_c   1.000
_cell.angle_alpha   90.00
_cell.angle_beta   90.00
_cell.angle_gamma   90.00
#
_symmetry.space_group_name_H-M   'P 1'
#
loop_
_entity.id
_entity.type
_entity.pdbx_description
1 polymer ?
#
loop_
_entity_poly.entity_id
_entity_poly.type
_entity_poly.pdbx_seq_one_letter_code
_entity_poly.pdbx_strand_id
1 'polypeptide(L)' 'MRHSVFITIKLVILISIFLIPFAVISENILIRLFAGSLQGIFLIILLSFTVKVQSYFKKDKKY' A
#
# COMPACT_ATOMS: atom_id res chain seq x y z
N MET A 1 -12.11 -7.03 15.93
CA MET A 1 -12.49 -6.60 14.57
C MET A 1 -11.46 -5.68 13.90
N ARG A 2 -11.11 -4.50 14.45
CA ARG A 2 -10.18 -3.53 13.80
C ARG A 2 -8.82 -4.10 13.37
N HIS A 3 -8.21 -5.00 14.14
CA HIS A 3 -6.91 -5.61 13.78
C HIS A 3 -6.95 -6.44 12.49
N SER A 4 -8.05 -7.18 12.25
CA SER A 4 -8.20 -7.98 11.03
C SER A 4 -8.28 -7.08 9.79
N VAL A 5 -8.97 -5.93 9.89
CA VAL A 5 -9.03 -4.91 8.84
C VAL A 5 -7.65 -4.37 8.48
N PHE A 6 -6.81 -4.06 9.48
CA PHE A 6 -5.44 -3.60 9.22
C PHE A 6 -4.57 -4.66 8.55
N ILE A 7 -4.73 -5.95 8.90
CA ILE A 7 -4.04 -7.05 8.21
C ILE A 7 -4.51 -7.13 6.76
N THR A 8 -5.82 -7.05 6.52
CA THR A 8 -6.39 -7.10 5.16
C THR A 8 -5.90 -5.93 4.30
N ILE A 9 -5.92 -4.70 4.81
CA ILE A 9 -5.42 -3.52 4.08
C ILE A 9 -3.93 -3.69 3.75
N LYS A 10 -3.13 -4.16 4.71
CA LYS A 10 -1.70 -4.42 4.50
C LYS A 10 -1.46 -5.45 3.39
N LEU A 11 -2.25 -6.53 3.39
CA LEU A 11 -2.17 -7.60 2.41
C LEU A 11 -2.59 -7.12 1.01
N VAL A 12 -3.68 -6.35 0.92
CA VAL A 12 -4.16 -5.75 -0.33
C VAL A 12 -3.10 -4.80 -0.91
N ILE A 13 -2.47 -3.97 -0.09
CA ILE A 13 -1.38 -3.08 -0.55
C ILE A 13 -0.20 -3.90 -1.09
N LEU A 14 0.17 -4.98 -0.41
CA LEU A 14 1.29 -5.84 -0.82
C LEU A 14 1.01 -6.52 -2.18
N ILE A 15 -0.20 -7.06 -2.36
CA ILE A 15 -0.65 -7.68 -3.60
C ILE A 15 -0.68 -6.63 -4.72
N SER A 16 -1.20 -5.43 -4.44
CA SER A 16 -1.24 -4.33 -5.41
C SER A 16 0.16 -3.94 -5.88
N ILE A 17 1.16 -3.84 -4.99
CA ILE A 17 2.55 -3.55 -5.38
C ILE A 17 3.09 -4.63 -6.34
N PHE A 18 2.77 -5.90 -6.08
CA PHE A 18 3.20 -7.02 -6.92
C PHE A 18 2.52 -7.05 -8.29
N LEU A 19 1.27 -6.58 -8.40
CA LEU A 19 0.53 -6.55 -9.67
C LEU A 19 0.85 -5.32 -10.54
N ILE A 20 1.39 -4.23 -9.99
CA ILE A 20 1.74 -3.01 -10.75
C ILE A 20 2.55 -3.30 -12.03
N PRO A 21 3.62 -4.10 -12.01
CA PRO A 21 4.42 -4.38 -13.21
C PRO A 21 3.63 -5.10 -14.30
N PHE A 22 2.61 -5.87 -13.93
CA PHE A 22 1.74 -6.61 -14.85
C PHE A 22 0.57 -5.77 -15.37
N ALA A 23 0.09 -4.81 -14.57
CA ALA A 23 -1.02 -3.94 -14.94
C ALA A 23 -0.60 -2.85 -15.94
N VAL A 24 0.64 -2.38 -15.88
CA VAL A 24 1.14 -1.33 -16.78
C VAL A 24 1.56 -1.94 -18.12
N ILE A 25 0.57 -2.31 -18.93
CA ILE A 25 0.74 -2.70 -20.34
C ILE A 25 0.83 -1.43 -21.16
N SER A 26 2.01 -0.81 -21.18
CA SER A 26 2.32 0.32 -22.04
C SER A 26 3.51 -0.05 -22.92
N GLU A 27 3.41 0.21 -24.22
CA GLU A 27 4.50 -0.02 -25.17
C GLU A 27 5.74 0.85 -24.86
N ASN A 28 5.53 1.98 -24.18
CA ASN A 28 6.58 2.95 -23.92
C ASN A 28 7.26 2.70 -22.57
N ILE A 29 8.54 2.29 -22.61
CA ILE A 29 9.32 1.89 -21.43
C ILE A 29 9.41 2.99 -20.35
N LEU A 30 9.49 4.27 -20.77
CA LEU A 30 9.56 5.42 -19.88
C LEU A 30 8.25 5.62 -19.12
N ILE A 31 7.10 5.52 -19.82
CA ILE A 31 5.78 5.66 -19.21
C ILE A 31 5.56 4.52 -18.21
N ARG A 32 5.98 3.30 -18.55
CA ARG A 32 5.93 2.16 -17.64
C ARG A 32 6.73 2.40 -16.35
N LEU A 33 7.92 2.97 -16.49
CA LEU A 33 8.79 3.32 -15.37
C LEU A 33 8.16 4.38 -14.48
N PHE A 34 7.71 5.51 -15.04
CA PHE A 34 7.10 6.59 -14.26
C PHE A 34 5.78 6.18 -13.60
N ALA A 35 4.89 5.52 -14.34
CA ALA A 35 3.60 5.06 -13.81
C ALA A 35 3.80 4.03 -12.69
N GLY A 36 4.65 3.02 -12.90
CA GLY A 36 4.95 2.01 -11.89
C GLY A 36 5.62 2.61 -10.65
N SER A 37 6.55 3.55 -10.84
CA SER A 37 7.24 4.24 -9.74
C SER A 37 6.27 5.10 -8.92
N LEU A 38 5.44 5.91 -9.58
CA LEU A 38 4.49 6.80 -8.92
C LEU A 38 3.46 5.98 -8.11
N GLN A 39 2.94 4.91 -8.71
CA GLN A 39 1.97 4.03 -8.08
C GLN A 39 2.58 3.24 -6.91
N GLY A 40 3.84 2.79 -7.05
CA GLY A 40 4.58 2.15 -5.96
C GLY A 40 4.82 3.07 -4.77
N ILE A 41 5.26 4.31 -5.03
CA ILE A 41 5.45 5.34 -3.98
C ILE A 41 4.14 5.61 -3.25
N PHE A 42 3.03 5.73 -3.99
CA PHE A 42 1.71 5.97 -3.39
C PHE A 42 1.29 4.85 -2.44
N LEU A 43 1.50 3.59 -2.83
CA LEU A 43 1.20 2.43 -1.99
C LEU A 43 2.10 2.36 -0.75
N ILE A 44 3.38 2.72 -0.84
CA ILE A 44 4.30 2.79 0.31
C ILE A 44 3.86 3.86 1.31
N ILE A 45 3.43 5.03 0.82
CA ILE A 45 2.90 6.11 1.67
C ILE A 45 1.62 5.63 2.38
N LEU A 46 0.70 4.98 1.66
CA LEU A 46 -0.54 4.44 2.21
C LEU A 46 -0.29 3.36 3.26
N LEU A 47 0.71 2.50 3.03
CA LEU A 47 1.14 1.48 3.98
C LEU A 47 1.66 2.12 5.27
N SER A 48 2.54 3.12 5.14
CA SER A 48 3.12 3.85 6.27
C SER A 48 2.03 4.57 7.08
N PHE A 49 1.06 5.16 6.40
CA PHE A 49 -0.10 5.79 7.02
C PHE A 49 -0.94 4.76 7.79
N THR A 50 -1.24 3.62 7.17
CA THR A 50 -2.02 2.53 7.79
C THR A 50 -1.34 2.02 9.06
N VAL A 51 -0.01 1.85 9.04
CA VAL A 51 0.78 1.44 10.21
C VAL A 51 0.74 2.51 11.31
N LYS A 52 0.87 3.79 10.96
CA LYS A 52 0.81 4.90 11.92
C LYS A 52 -0.56 4.98 12.61
N VAL A 53 -1.62 4.85 11.84
CA VAL A 53 -3.01 4.82 12.34
C VAL A 53 -3.25 3.59 13.22
N GLN A 54 -2.78 2.40 12.80
CA GLN A 54 -2.87 1.17 13.60
C GLN A 54 -2.19 1.33 14.96
N SER A 55 -1.01 1.98 15.00
CA SER A 55 -0.26 2.26 16.22
C SER A 55 -1.02 3.19 17.17
N TYR A 56 -1.63 4.25 16.64
CA TYR A 56 -2.45 5.18 17.42
C TYR A 56 -3.64 4.47 18.07
N PHE A 57 -4.40 3.68 17.30
CA PHE A 57 -5.52 2.89 17.84
C PHE A 57 -5.11 1.79 18.81
N LYS A 58 -3.88 1.27 18.72
CA LYS A 58 -3.34 0.29 19.66
C LYS A 58 -2.92 0.93 20.98
N LYS A 59 -2.45 2.19 20.95
CA LYS A 59 -2.14 2.99 22.15
C LYS A 59 -3.37 3.36 22.96
N ASP A 60 -4.49 3.65 22.27
CA ASP A 60 -5.75 4.08 22.88
C ASP A 60 -6.43 3.00 23.75
N LYS A 61 -6.07 1.73 23.57
CA LYS A 61 -6.62 0.60 24.33
C LYS A 61 -5.91 0.31 25.66
N LYS A 62 -4.92 1.11 26.04
CA LYS A 62 -4.09 0.85 27.23
C LYS A 62 -4.51 1.64 28.48
N TYR A 63 -5.70 2.27 28.44
CA TYR A 63 -6.35 2.91 29.58
C TYR A 63 -7.68 2.22 29.86
#